data_AF-A0A942PD99-F1
#
_entry.id   AF-A0A942PD99-F1
#
_cell.length_a   1.000
_cell.length_b   1.000
_cell.length_c   1.000
_cell.angle_alpha   90.00
_cell.angle_beta   90.00
_cell.angle_gamma   90.00
#
_symmetry.space_group_name_H-M   'P 1'
#
loop_
_entity.id
_entity.type
_entity.pdbx_description
1 polymer ?
#
loop_
_entity_poly.entity_id
_entity_poly.type
_entity_poly.pdbx_seq_one_letter_code
_entity_poly.pdbx_strand_id
1 'polypeptide(L)'
;MNFMLDTNTCIYLMTDRHPQRQARILARIDELGGDDNLVLSSLVVFELSYGAQKGRWRKANMALLGEFLLDFLVVPFDEAAAHRAGTVRSELESSGLPIGPLDTLIAAHALSLGIPLVTHNVREFARVTGLSVEDWAGE
;
A
#
# COMPACT_ATOMS: atom_id res chain seq x y z
N MET A 1 -2.98 -15.65 5.01
CA MET A 1 -3.62 -14.99 3.84
C MET A 1 -2.90 -13.68 3.70
N ASN A 2 -2.41 -13.35 2.51
CA ASN A 2 -1.52 -12.19 2.36
C ASN A 2 -2.32 -10.90 2.21
N PHE A 3 -1.75 -9.78 2.67
CA PHE A 3 -2.33 -8.44 2.58
C PHE A 3 -1.30 -7.49 1.98
N MET A 4 -1.71 -6.68 1.00
CA MET A 4 -0.85 -5.62 0.45
C MET A 4 -1.13 -4.32 1.19
N LEU A 5 -0.09 -3.62 1.67
CA LEU A 5 -0.27 -2.30 2.29
C LEU A 5 -0.08 -1.19 1.24
N ASP A 6 -0.92 -0.16 1.32
CA ASP A 6 -0.71 1.07 0.57
C ASP A 6 0.36 1.98 1.22
N THR A 7 0.74 3.04 0.51
CA THR A 7 1.77 3.97 0.95
C THR A 7 1.38 4.73 2.22
N ASN A 8 0.11 5.13 2.36
CA ASN A 8 -0.35 5.86 3.53
C ASN A 8 -0.31 5.00 4.80
N THR A 9 -0.70 3.73 4.70
CA THR A 9 -0.63 2.76 5.80
C THR A 9 0.82 2.55 6.24
N CYS A 10 1.75 2.43 5.29
CA CYS A 10 3.18 2.36 5.59
C CYS A 10 3.67 3.63 6.32
N ILE A 11 3.23 4.81 5.91
CA ILE A 11 3.60 6.08 6.57
C ILE A 11 3.06 6.12 8.02
N TYR A 12 1.86 5.58 8.28
CA TYR A 12 1.35 5.48 9.66
C TYR A 12 2.21 4.55 10.51
N LEU A 13 2.71 3.45 9.95
CA LEU A 13 3.61 2.54 10.67
C LEU A 13 4.99 3.16 10.93
N MET A 14 5.55 3.90 9.97
CA MET A 14 6.90 4.46 10.05
C MET A 14 6.99 5.76 10.85
N THR A 15 5.88 6.41 11.22
CA THR A 15 5.91 7.75 11.83
C THR A 15 4.99 7.89 13.04
N ASP A 16 5.50 8.53 14.10
CA ASP A 16 4.74 8.79 15.33
C ASP A 16 3.71 9.94 15.22
N ARG A 17 3.32 10.31 14.00
CA ARG A 17 2.37 11.41 13.77
C ARG A 17 0.93 11.02 14.11
N HIS A 18 0.62 9.73 14.02
CA HIS A 18 -0.72 9.19 14.25
C HIS A 18 -0.67 7.94 15.13
N PRO A 19 -0.25 8.07 16.41
CA PRO A 19 0.04 6.91 17.27
C PRO A 19 -1.17 6.00 17.50
N GLN A 20 -2.39 6.54 17.50
CA GLN A 20 -3.60 5.72 17.61
C GLN A 20 -3.84 4.84 16.37
N ARG A 21 -3.57 5.36 15.17
CA ARG A 21 -3.70 4.61 13.92
C ARG A 21 -2.62 3.54 13.82
N GLN A 22 -1.39 3.93 14.14
CA GLN A 22 -0.24 3.03 14.22
C GLN A 22 -0.53 1.86 15.18
N ALA A 23 -1.02 2.14 16.39
CA ALA A 23 -1.36 1.11 17.36
C ALA A 23 -2.45 0.15 16.88
N ARG A 24 -3.46 0.65 16.16
CA ARG A 24 -4.52 -0.20 15.57
C ARG A 24 -3.98 -1.10 14.45
N ILE A 25 -3.14 -0.56 13.56
CA ILE A 25 -2.52 -1.34 12.48
C ILE A 25 -1.63 -2.42 13.08
N LEU A 26 -0.80 -2.09 14.07
CA LEU A 26 0.05 -3.07 14.77
C LEU A 26 -0.76 -4.16 15.47
N ALA A 27 -1.84 -3.80 16.19
CA ALA A 27 -2.72 -4.78 16.81
C ALA A 27 -3.34 -5.73 15.78
N ARG A 28 -3.69 -5.23 14.59
CA ARG A 28 -4.22 -6.05 13.50
C ARG A 28 -3.18 -7.01 12.92
N ILE A 29 -1.93 -6.57 12.81
CA ILE A 29 -0.80 -7.41 12.40
C ILE A 29 -0.57 -8.54 13.42
N ASP A 30 -0.59 -8.22 14.71
CA ASP A 30 -0.44 -9.20 15.79
C ASP A 30 -1.57 -10.25 15.76
N GLU A 31 -2.82 -9.83 15.53
CA GLU A 31 -3.98 -10.73 15.38
C GLU A 31 -3.84 -11.72 14.21
N LEU A 32 -3.15 -11.32 13.14
CA LEU A 32 -2.91 -12.14 11.96
C LEU A 32 -1.75 -13.14 12.14
N GLY A 33 -1.10 -13.12 13.31
CA GLY A 33 0.03 -14.01 13.64
C GLY A 33 1.39 -13.46 13.21
N GLY A 34 1.51 -12.14 12.99
CA GLY A 34 2.74 -11.45 12.64
C GLY A 34 2.90 -11.12 11.15
N ASP A 35 4.10 -10.69 10.79
CA ASP A 35 4.40 -10.01 9.50
C ASP A 35 4.51 -10.95 8.28
N ASP A 36 4.53 -12.27 8.49
CA ASP A 36 4.68 -13.28 7.42
C ASP A 36 3.60 -13.21 6.32
N ASN A 37 2.52 -12.47 6.58
CA ASN A 37 1.41 -12.27 5.66
C ASN A 37 1.41 -10.88 4.98
N LEU A 38 2.41 -10.03 5.22
CA LEU A 38 2.41 -8.65 4.72
C LEU A 38 3.25 -8.49 3.44
N VAL A 39 2.64 -7.84 2.45
CA VAL A 39 3.20 -7.63 1.12
C VAL A 39 3.30 -6.14 0.82
N LEU A 40 4.37 -5.74 0.15
CA LEU A 40 4.50 -4.40 -0.44
C LEU A 40 4.69 -4.48 -1.94
N SER A 41 3.94 -3.66 -2.67
CA SER A 41 4.23 -3.39 -4.07
C SER A 41 5.56 -2.64 -4.19
N SER A 42 6.39 -2.96 -5.18
CA SER A 42 7.58 -2.17 -5.51
C SER A 42 7.27 -0.70 -5.82
N LEU A 43 6.01 -0.38 -6.17
CA LEU A 43 5.55 1.00 -6.35
C LEU A 43 5.39 1.76 -5.02
N VAL A 44 4.93 1.08 -3.97
CA VAL A 44 4.89 1.64 -2.61
C VAL A 44 6.32 1.89 -2.12
N VAL A 45 7.24 0.96 -2.38
CA VAL A 45 8.67 1.14 -2.08
C VAL A 45 9.24 2.35 -2.84
N PHE A 46 8.84 2.57 -4.09
CA PHE A 46 9.20 3.77 -4.84
C PHE A 46 8.69 5.06 -4.16
N GLU A 47 7.43 5.12 -3.75
CA GLU A 47 6.88 6.30 -3.08
C GLU A 47 7.56 6.59 -1.74
N LEU A 48 7.77 5.56 -0.92
CA LEU A 48 8.48 5.68 0.35
C LEU A 48 9.93 6.11 0.13
N SER A 49 10.62 5.54 -0.87
CA SER A 49 12.00 5.92 -1.23
C SER A 49 12.08 7.36 -1.72
N TYR A 50 11.12 7.81 -2.53
CA TYR A 50 11.02 9.19 -2.97
C TYR A 50 10.84 10.14 -1.78
N GLY A 51 9.93 9.80 -0.86
CA GLY A 51 9.71 10.55 0.38
C GLY A 51 10.96 10.61 1.26
N ALA A 52 11.64 9.48 1.45
CA ALA A 52 12.85 9.37 2.26
C ALA A 52 14.02 10.17 1.69
N GLN A 53 14.16 10.22 0.36
CA GLN A 53 15.18 11.02 -0.33
C GLN A 53 14.92 12.53 -0.24
N LYS A 54 13.68 12.94 0.02
CA LYS A 54 13.29 14.35 0.09
C LYS A 54 13.70 14.95 1.45
N GLY A 55 14.43 16.07 1.41
CA GLY A 55 14.70 16.91 2.58
C GLY A 55 16.03 16.64 3.29
N ARG A 56 16.21 17.30 4.44
CA ARG A 56 17.50 17.41 5.14
C ARG A 56 18.00 16.11 5.79
N TRP A 57 17.11 15.15 6.05
CA TRP A 57 17.40 13.93 6.83
C TRP A 57 17.51 12.66 5.97
N ARG A 58 17.81 12.79 4.67
CA ARG A 58 17.87 11.68 3.69
C ARG A 58 18.57 10.41 4.20
N LYS A 59 19.74 10.53 4.83
CA LYS A 59 20.52 9.37 5.30
C LYS A 59 19.78 8.60 6.40
N ALA A 60 19.18 9.32 7.35
CA ALA A 60 18.42 8.72 8.44
C ALA A 60 17.11 8.09 7.93
N ASN A 61 16.39 8.79 7.05
CA ASN A 61 15.14 8.29 6.48
C ASN A 61 15.35 7.05 5.61
N MET A 62 16.44 6.99 4.83
CA MET A 62 16.77 5.81 4.04
C MET A 62 17.17 4.62 4.90
N ALA A 63 17.85 4.85 6.03
CA ALA A 63 18.15 3.79 6.99
C ALA A 63 16.86 3.24 7.62
N LEU A 64 15.97 4.13 8.07
CA LEU A 64 14.66 3.74 8.61
C LEU A 64 13.82 2.96 7.60
N LEU A 65 13.81 3.39 6.33
CA LEU A 65 13.14 2.65 5.26
C LEU A 65 13.77 1.26 5.06
N GLY A 66 15.09 1.15 5.11
CA GLY A 66 15.79 -0.12 5.00
C GLY A 66 15.36 -1.11 6.08
N GLU A 67 15.32 -0.68 7.34
CA GLU A 67 14.84 -1.50 8.46
C GLU A 67 13.36 -1.86 8.29
N PHE A 68 12.51 -0.89 7.95
CA PHE A 68 11.07 -1.11 7.75
C PHE A 68 10.77 -2.16 6.68
N LEU A 69 11.54 -2.21 5.60
CA LEU A 69 11.31 -3.17 4.51
C LEU A 69 11.67 -4.62 4.88
N LEU A 70 12.38 -4.86 6.00
CA LEU A 70 12.72 -6.22 6.44
C LEU A 70 11.49 -7.02 6.88
N ASP A 71 10.43 -6.32 7.29
CA ASP A 71 9.18 -6.92 7.79
C ASP A 71 8.17 -7.23 6.66
N PHE A 72 8.55 -7.03 5.38
CA PHE A 72 7.62 -7.19 4.26
C PHE A 72 8.18 -8.04 3.12
N LEU A 73 7.30 -8.83 2.50
CA LEU A 73 7.58 -9.39 1.18
C LEU A 73 7.35 -8.31 0.11
N VAL A 74 8.43 -7.77 -0.45
CA VAL A 74 8.34 -6.81 -1.57
C VAL A 74 8.14 -7.57 -2.88
N VAL A 75 7.02 -7.32 -3.54
CA VAL A 75 6.65 -7.93 -4.82
C VAL A 75 6.91 -6.95 -5.97
N PRO A 76 7.63 -7.37 -7.04
CA PRO A 76 7.83 -6.53 -8.22
C PRO A 76 6.52 -6.27 -8.98
N PHE A 77 6.31 -5.03 -9.41
CA PHE A 77 5.24 -4.72 -10.37
C PHE A 77 5.62 -5.23 -11.76
N ASP A 78 5.05 -6.37 -12.13
CA ASP A 78 5.38 -7.11 -13.35
C ASP A 78 4.42 -6.84 -14.53
N GLU A 79 4.58 -7.60 -15.62
CA GLU A 79 3.75 -7.47 -16.82
C GLU A 79 2.27 -7.81 -16.56
N ALA A 80 1.98 -8.80 -15.70
CA ALA A 80 0.61 -9.17 -15.37
C ALA A 80 -0.09 -8.05 -14.59
N ALA A 81 0.61 -7.44 -13.62
CA ALA A 81 0.15 -6.26 -12.90
C ALA A 81 -0.05 -5.07 -13.85
N ALA A 82 0.85 -4.86 -14.82
CA ALA A 82 0.74 -3.80 -15.82
C ALA A 82 -0.51 -3.95 -16.71
N HIS A 83 -0.79 -5.16 -17.21
CA HIS A 83 -2.02 -5.43 -17.95
C HIS A 83 -3.27 -5.19 -17.12
N ARG A 84 -3.25 -5.63 -15.85
CA ARG A 84 -4.37 -5.38 -14.92
C ARG A 84 -4.60 -3.89 -14.71
N ALA A 85 -3.53 -3.10 -14.60
CA ALA A 85 -3.61 -1.66 -14.42
C ALA A 85 -4.24 -0.95 -15.63
N GLY A 86 -3.93 -1.39 -16.84
CA GLY A 86 -4.59 -0.89 -18.05
C GLY A 86 -6.10 -1.11 -18.02
N THR A 87 -6.55 -2.30 -17.62
CA THR A 87 -7.98 -2.60 -17.45
C THR A 87 -8.62 -1.72 -16.38
N VAL A 88 -8.05 -1.69 -15.17
CA VAL A 88 -8.59 -0.91 -14.05
C VAL A 88 -8.70 0.57 -14.42
N ARG A 89 -7.67 1.14 -15.05
CA ARG A 89 -7.68 2.54 -15.48
C ARG A 89 -8.81 2.82 -16.47
N SER A 90 -8.95 1.97 -17.50
CA SER A 90 -9.99 2.13 -18.51
C SER A 90 -11.39 2.05 -17.90
N GLU A 91 -11.61 1.14 -16.96
CA GLU A 91 -12.89 0.99 -16.26
C GLU A 91 -13.22 2.22 -15.40
N LEU A 92 -12.27 2.68 -14.57
CA LEU A 92 -12.45 3.87 -13.75
C LEU A 92 -12.71 5.13 -14.59
N GLU A 93 -11.97 5.33 -15.67
CA GLU A 93 -12.19 6.45 -16.59
C GLU A 93 -13.57 6.37 -17.26
N SER A 94 -13.98 5.19 -17.73
CA SER A 94 -15.30 5.01 -18.37
C SER A 94 -16.48 5.22 -17.41
N SER A 95 -16.27 4.97 -16.12
CA SER A 95 -17.25 5.21 -15.05
C SER A 95 -17.26 6.65 -14.52
N GLY A 96 -16.34 7.51 -14.98
CA GLY A 96 -16.19 8.88 -14.49
C GLY A 96 -15.65 8.99 -13.07
N LEU A 97 -14.97 7.95 -12.57
CA LEU A 97 -14.49 7.85 -11.19
C LEU A 97 -12.97 7.56 -11.12
N PRO A 98 -12.11 8.36 -11.79
CA PRO A 98 -10.67 8.13 -11.74
C PRO A 98 -10.13 8.24 -10.30
N ILE A 99 -9.05 7.50 -10.02
CA ILE A 99 -8.22 7.63 -8.81
C ILE A 99 -6.81 8.06 -9.22
N GLY A 100 -5.94 8.31 -8.24
CA GLY A 100 -4.55 8.69 -8.49
C GLY A 100 -3.83 7.72 -9.46
N PRO A 101 -2.90 8.20 -10.30
CA PRO A 101 -2.23 7.34 -11.27
C PRO A 101 -1.41 6.23 -10.60
N LEU A 102 -0.72 6.52 -9.49
CA LEU A 102 0.00 5.50 -8.71
C LEU A 102 -0.96 4.59 -7.95
N ASP A 103 -2.02 5.14 -7.35
CA ASP A 103 -3.07 4.36 -6.68
C ASP A 103 -3.72 3.35 -7.63
N THR A 104 -3.94 3.74 -8.88
CA THR A 104 -4.43 2.84 -9.94
C THR A 104 -3.49 1.65 -10.14
N LEU A 105 -2.18 1.89 -10.16
CA LEU A 105 -1.19 0.82 -10.31
C LEU A 105 -1.13 -0.07 -9.05
N ILE A 106 -1.18 0.52 -7.85
CA ILE A 106 -1.15 -0.24 -6.58
C ILE A 106 -2.40 -1.11 -6.44
N ALA A 107 -3.58 -0.55 -6.70
CA ALA A 107 -4.85 -1.27 -6.73
C ALA A 107 -4.81 -2.45 -7.71
N ALA A 108 -4.34 -2.20 -8.92
CA ALA A 108 -4.20 -3.24 -9.94
C ALA A 108 -3.19 -4.32 -9.57
N HIS A 109 -2.12 -3.96 -8.86
CA HIS A 109 -1.14 -4.92 -8.38
C HIS A 109 -1.76 -5.86 -7.35
N ALA A 110 -2.44 -5.34 -6.33
CA ALA A 110 -3.17 -6.14 -5.35
C ALA A 110 -4.21 -7.07 -6.02
N LEU A 111 -4.97 -6.54 -6.98
CA LEU A 111 -5.88 -7.32 -7.81
C LEU A 111 -5.19 -8.45 -8.59
N SER A 112 -4.05 -8.18 -9.21
CA SER A 112 -3.32 -9.17 -10.01
C SER A 112 -2.79 -10.33 -9.16
N LEU A 113 -2.50 -10.06 -7.88
CA LEU A 113 -2.08 -11.07 -6.90
C LEU A 113 -3.28 -11.76 -6.22
N GLY A 114 -4.50 -11.24 -6.38
CA GLY A 114 -5.69 -11.76 -5.73
C GLY A 114 -5.70 -11.57 -4.22
N ILE A 115 -5.08 -10.51 -3.72
CA ILE A 115 -4.97 -10.22 -2.28
C ILE A 115 -5.63 -8.89 -1.90
N PRO A 116 -6.12 -8.72 -0.66
CA PRO A 116 -6.70 -7.45 -0.23
C PRO A 116 -5.66 -6.34 -0.14
N LEU A 117 -6.11 -5.11 -0.40
CA LEU A 117 -5.34 -3.88 -0.17
C LEU A 117 -5.75 -3.24 1.16
N VAL A 118 -4.78 -3.04 2.05
CA VAL A 118 -4.94 -2.30 3.30
C VAL A 118 -4.68 -0.83 3.02
N THR A 119 -5.70 0.01 3.25
CA THR A 119 -5.63 1.45 3.02
C THR A 119 -6.65 2.19 3.89
N HIS A 120 -6.27 3.39 4.31
CA HIS A 120 -7.23 4.32 4.93
C HIS A 120 -8.03 5.13 3.90
N ASN A 121 -7.65 5.10 2.61
CA ASN A 121 -8.39 5.77 1.54
C ASN A 121 -9.46 4.86 0.90
N VAL A 122 -10.25 4.20 1.76
CA VAL A 122 -11.25 3.19 1.34
C VAL A 122 -12.17 3.72 0.26
N ARG A 123 -12.61 4.98 0.36
CA ARG A 123 -13.56 5.59 -0.59
C ARG A 123 -13.03 5.70 -2.01
N GLU A 124 -11.72 5.88 -2.19
CA GLU A 124 -11.12 5.89 -3.53
C GLU A 124 -10.90 4.47 -4.03
N PHE A 125 -10.26 3.61 -3.24
CA PHE A 125 -9.94 2.26 -3.67
C PHE A 125 -11.16 1.36 -3.86
N ALA A 126 -12.26 1.58 -3.14
CA ALA A 126 -13.52 0.85 -3.33
C ALA A 126 -14.18 1.11 -4.70
N ARG A 127 -13.71 2.10 -5.48
CA ARG A 127 -14.16 2.32 -6.86
C ARG A 127 -13.62 1.28 -7.83
N VAL A 128 -12.57 0.56 -7.44
CA VAL A 128 -11.93 -0.46 -8.27
C VAL A 128 -12.72 -1.77 -8.17
N THR A 129 -13.35 -2.16 -9.27
CA THR A 129 -14.17 -3.38 -9.32
C THR A 129 -13.36 -4.63 -8.98
N GLY A 130 -13.85 -5.42 -8.03
CA GLY A 130 -13.24 -6.68 -7.61
C GLY A 130 -12.09 -6.55 -6.61
N LEU A 131 -11.66 -5.34 -6.27
CA LEU A 131 -10.61 -5.13 -5.26
C LEU A 131 -11.21 -5.28 -3.86
N SER A 132 -10.65 -6.19 -3.06
CA SER A 132 -10.93 -6.25 -1.63
C SER A 132 -10.10 -5.19 -0.90
N VAL A 133 -10.76 -4.39 -0.06
CA VAL A 133 -10.14 -3.27 0.65
C VAL A 133 -10.41 -3.41 2.14
N GLU A 134 -9.38 -3.24 2.97
CA GLU A 134 -9.49 -3.20 4.43
C GLU A 134 -8.93 -1.89 4.99
N ASP A 135 -9.59 -1.32 6.00
CA ASP A 135 -9.06 -0.22 6.80
C ASP A 135 -8.69 -0.73 8.19
N TRP A 136 -7.39 -0.71 8.49
CA TRP A 136 -6.86 -1.08 9.81
C TRP A 136 -6.54 0.13 10.68
N ALA A 137 -6.55 1.35 10.11
CA ALA A 137 -6.36 2.59 10.86
C ALA A 137 -7.64 3.03 11.60
N GLY A 138 -8.80 2.59 11.11
CA GLY A 138 -10.14 2.91 11.62
C GLY A 138 -10.59 4.34 11.29
N GLU A 139 -11.84 4.68 11.65
CA GLU A 139 -12.40 6.03 11.47
C GLU A 139 -11.56 7.14 12.13
#